data_AF-A0A1I4NKT1-F1
#
_entry.id   AF-A0A1I4NKT1-F1
#
_cell.length_a   1.000
_cell.length_b   1.000
_cell.length_c   1.000
_cell.angle_alpha   90.00
_cell.angle_beta   90.00
_cell.angle_gamma   90.00
#
_symmetry.space_group_name_H-M   'P 1'
#
loop_
_entity.id
_entity.type
_entity.pdbx_description
1 polymer ?
#
loop_
_entity_poly.entity_id
_entity_poly.type
_entity_poly.pdbx_seq_one_letter_code
_entity_poly.pdbx_strand_id
1 'polypeptide(L)'
;MSILYREVPAMNSEAEKPTKDIVWSVVDKEFAVRNVPFSRMDADGEEFLSLGVSAKLELIRELMLNDEVPHDVNFEDVADLKFSN
;
A
#
# COMPACT_ATOMS: atom_id res chain seq x y z
N MET A 1 32.91 26.44 0.21
CA MET A 1 31.52 26.42 0.70
C MET A 1 31.15 24.95 0.83
N SER A 2 31.32 24.40 2.03
CA SER A 2 31.28 22.95 2.25
C SER A 2 29.91 22.58 2.80
N ILE A 3 29.16 21.78 2.04
CA ILE A 3 27.83 21.32 2.45
C ILE A 3 28.04 20.14 3.40
N LEU A 4 27.70 20.32 4.68
CA LEU A 4 27.79 19.30 5.70
C LEU A 4 26.52 18.42 5.61
N TYR A 5 26.64 17.21 5.05
CA TYR A 5 25.55 16.24 5.11
C TYR A 5 25.48 15.73 6.56
N ARG A 6 24.42 16.11 7.28
CA ARG A 6 24.14 15.57 8.61
C ARG A 6 23.48 14.21 8.42
N GLU A 7 24.21 13.14 8.73
CA GLU A 7 23.67 11.79 8.81
C GLU A 7 22.61 11.78 9.92
N VAL A 8 21.35 11.59 9.54
CA VAL A 8 20.27 11.35 10.50
C VAL A 8 20.45 9.93 11.05
N PRO A 9 20.47 9.74 12.38
CA PRO A 9 20.66 8.42 12.95
C PRO A 9 19.50 7.51 12.53
N ALA A 10 19.84 6.31 12.04
CA ALA A 10 18.90 5.25 11.74
C ALA A 10 18.08 4.92 13.00
N MET A 11 16.84 5.41 13.04
CA MET A 11 15.90 5.17 14.12
C MET A 11 15.27 3.79 13.94
N ASN A 12 15.69 2.88 14.82
CA ASN A 12 15.01 1.69 15.34
C ASN A 12 14.49 0.61 14.38
N SER A 13 14.93 -0.60 14.71
CA SER A 13 14.66 -1.88 14.07
C SER A 13 13.28 -2.43 14.45
N GLU A 14 12.26 -2.03 13.71
CA GLU A 14 11.23 -2.96 13.22
C GLU A 14 11.32 -2.83 11.71
N ALA A 15 11.58 -3.92 10.99
CA ALA A 15 11.59 -3.87 9.53
C ALA A 15 10.14 -3.60 9.08
N GLU A 16 9.77 -2.33 8.99
CA GLU A 16 8.51 -1.90 8.39
C GLU A 16 8.47 -2.55 7.01
N LYS A 17 7.47 -3.42 6.81
CA LYS A 17 7.33 -4.13 5.53
C LYS A 17 7.28 -3.08 4.44
N PRO A 18 8.00 -3.27 3.32
CA PRO A 18 7.99 -2.25 2.28
C PRO A 18 6.56 -2.07 1.77
N THR A 19 6.10 -0.82 1.75
CA THR A 19 4.76 -0.43 1.30
C THR A 19 4.84 0.46 0.07
N LYS A 20 3.80 0.42 -0.76
CA LYS A 20 3.66 1.30 -1.93
C LYS A 20 2.24 1.81 -2.08
N ASP A 21 2.10 2.96 -2.72
CA ASP A 21 0.80 3.49 -3.09
C ASP A 21 0.39 2.92 -4.45
N ILE A 22 -0.87 2.48 -4.56
CA ILE A 22 -1.46 2.03 -5.81
C ILE A 22 -2.53 3.02 -6.20
N VAL A 23 -2.28 3.76 -7.27
CA VAL A 23 -3.20 4.76 -7.81
C VAL A 23 -3.66 4.29 -9.19
N TRP A 24 -4.96 4.37 -9.45
CA TRP A 24 -5.54 4.07 -10.75
C TRP A 24 -6.67 5.04 -11.05
N SER A 25 -6.96 5.23 -12.32
CA SER A 25 -8.07 6.08 -12.76
C SER A 25 -9.05 5.24 -13.56
N VAL A 26 -10.35 5.39 -13.27
CA VAL A 26 -11.43 4.76 -14.05
C VAL A 26 -12.36 5.87 -14.52
N VAL A 27 -12.45 6.01 -15.85
CA VAL A 27 -13.17 7.09 -16.53
C VAL A 27 -12.61 8.46 -16.12
N ASP A 28 -13.21 9.12 -15.13
CA ASP A 28 -12.86 10.47 -14.64
C ASP A 28 -12.68 10.50 -13.11
N LYS A 29 -12.72 9.33 -12.46
CA LYS A 29 -12.48 9.18 -11.02
C LYS A 29 -11.08 8.63 -10.80
N GLU A 30 -10.32 9.28 -9.93
CA GLU A 30 -9.03 8.79 -9.43
C GLU A 30 -9.25 8.01 -8.13
N PHE A 31 -8.62 6.86 -8.03
CA PHE A 31 -8.67 5.97 -6.89
C PHE A 31 -7.25 5.71 -6.39
N ALA A 32 -7.07 5.72 -5.07
CA ALA A 32 -5.78 5.53 -4.43
C ALA A 32 -5.91 4.63 -3.20
N VAL A 33 -5.06 3.61 -3.15
CA VAL A 33 -4.85 2.79 -1.96
C VAL A 33 -3.43 3.04 -1.47
N ARG A 34 -3.32 3.63 -0.29
CA ARG A 34 -2.05 4.00 0.36
C ARG A 34 -1.49 2.84 1.16
N ASN A 35 -0.16 2.82 1.32
CA ASN A 35 0.55 1.87 2.19
C ASN A 35 0.28 0.37 1.89
N VAL A 36 0.15 0.00 0.61
CA VAL A 36 -0.06 -1.41 0.24
C VAL A 36 1.24 -2.20 0.47
N PRO A 37 1.24 -3.23 1.34
CA PRO A 37 2.42 -4.01 1.62
C PRO A 37 2.81 -4.86 0.41
N PHE A 38 4.07 -4.81 0.02
CA PHE A 38 4.62 -5.65 -1.03
C PHE A 38 5.83 -6.43 -0.51
N SER A 39 6.31 -7.35 -1.32
CA SER A 39 7.50 -8.13 -1.01
C SER A 39 8.45 -8.06 -2.20
N ARG A 40 9.76 -8.02 -1.92
CA ARG A 40 10.81 -8.06 -2.94
C ARG A 40 11.42 -9.44 -2.92
N MET A 41 11.59 -10.04 -4.10
CA MET A 41 12.36 -11.27 -4.23
C MET A 41 13.83 -10.87 -4.43
N ASP A 42 14.69 -11.28 -3.50
CA ASP A 42 16.13 -10.95 -3.51
C ASP A 42 16.85 -11.39 -4.81
N ALA A 43 16.29 -12.37 -5.53
CA ALA A 43 16.91 -12.95 -6.71
C ALA A 43 16.86 -12.07 -7.97
N ASP A 44 15.85 -11.21 -8.12
CA ASP A 44 15.64 -10.42 -9.35
C ASP A 44 15.24 -8.96 -9.08
N GLY A 45 15.03 -8.58 -7.81
CA GLY A 45 14.53 -7.25 -7.46
C GLY A 45 13.06 -7.03 -7.82
N GLU A 46 12.37 -8.08 -8.29
CA GLU A 46 10.96 -8.02 -8.64
C GLU A 46 10.09 -7.78 -7.39
N GLU A 47 9.24 -6.77 -7.49
CA GLU A 47 8.25 -6.41 -6.47
C GLU A 47 6.96 -7.19 -6.72
N PHE A 48 6.62 -8.08 -5.80
CA PHE A 48 5.40 -8.89 -5.89
C PHE A 48 4.46 -8.59 -4.72
N LEU A 49 3.17 -8.63 -5.00
CA LEU A 49 2.14 -8.60 -3.98
C LEU A 49 1.83 -10.03 -3.54
N SER A 50 1.76 -10.26 -2.23
CA SER A 50 1.31 -11.55 -1.70
C SER A 50 -0.15 -11.80 -2.12
N LEU A 51 -0.53 -13.06 -2.33
CA LEU A 51 -1.90 -13.43 -2.73
C LEU A 51 -2.97 -12.80 -1.84
N GLY A 52 -2.76 -12.77 -0.52
CA GLY A 52 -3.69 -12.15 0.42
C GLY A 52 -3.80 -10.62 0.27
N VAL A 53 -2.73 -9.95 -0.13
CA VAL A 53 -2.74 -8.51 -0.41
C VAL A 53 -3.49 -8.24 -1.70
N SER A 54 -3.23 -9.00 -2.75
CA SER A 54 -3.93 -8.89 -4.04
C SER A 54 -5.44 -9.13 -3.88
N ALA A 55 -5.84 -10.16 -3.12
CA ALA A 55 -7.26 -10.43 -2.86
C ALA A 55 -7.94 -9.29 -2.09
N LYS A 56 -7.27 -8.70 -1.10
CA LYS A 56 -7.78 -7.51 -0.39
C LYS A 56 -7.87 -6.30 -1.30
N LEU A 57 -6.86 -6.07 -2.14
CA LEU A 57 -6.83 -4.96 -3.09
C LEU A 57 -8.02 -5.02 -4.05
N GLU A 58 -8.32 -6.20 -4.59
CA GLU A 58 -9.47 -6.39 -5.47
C GLU A 58 -10.79 -6.12 -4.74
N LEU A 59 -10.93 -6.54 -3.49
CA LEU A 59 -12.11 -6.21 -2.67
C LEU A 59 -12.24 -4.70 -2.45
N ILE A 60 -11.15 -4.01 -2.07
CA ILE A 60 -11.15 -2.56 -1.86
C ILE A 60 -11.56 -1.84 -3.14
N ARG A 61 -11.04 -2.31 -4.28
CA ARG A 61 -11.37 -1.77 -5.59
C ARG A 61 -12.86 -1.91 -5.91
N GLU A 62 -13.46 -3.08 -5.65
CA GLU A 62 -14.89 -3.28 -5.83
C GLU A 62 -15.71 -2.36 -4.90
N LEU A 63 -15.33 -2.24 -3.63
CA LEU A 63 -15.99 -1.34 -2.67
C LEU A 63 -15.91 0.13 -3.11
N MET A 64 -14.75 0.56 -3.63
CA MET A 64 -14.57 1.91 -4.17
C MET A 64 -15.42 2.16 -5.41
N LEU A 65 -15.53 1.17 -6.31
CA LEU A 65 -16.36 1.25 -7.51
C LEU A 65 -17.85 1.30 -7.18
N ASN A 66 -18.27 0.64 -6.09
CA ASN A 66 -19.63 0.68 -5.56
C ASN A 66 -19.89 1.90 -4.64
N ASP A 67 -18.91 2.80 -4.47
CA ASP A 67 -19.00 4.00 -3.62
C ASP A 67 -19.28 3.66 -2.13
N GLU A 68 -18.93 2.44 -1.67
CA GLU A 68 -19.07 2.00 -0.28
C GLU A 68 -17.91 2.48 0.62
N VAL A 69 -16.75 2.75 0.02
CA VAL A 69 -15.58 3.33 0.69
C VAL A 69 -15.07 4.54 -0.10
N PRO A 70 -14.33 5.47 0.55
CA PRO A 70 -13.74 6.62 -0.14
C PRO A 70 -12.83 6.20 -1.30
N HIS A 71 -12.65 7.08 -2.30
CA HIS A 71 -11.75 6.79 -3.43
C HIS A 71 -10.27 6.94 -3.08
N ASP A 72 -9.93 7.52 -1.93
CA ASP A 72 -8.58 7.51 -1.34
C ASP A 72 -8.67 6.85 0.05
N VAL A 73 -8.03 5.68 0.21
CA VAL A 73 -8.00 4.94 1.48
C VAL A 73 -6.60 4.45 1.78
N ASN A 74 -6.33 4.24 3.07
CA ASN A 74 -5.14 3.55 3.51
C ASN A 74 -5.42 2.05 3.66
N PHE A 75 -4.51 1.21 3.15
CA PHE A 75 -4.69 -0.24 3.12
C PHE A 75 -4.93 -0.83 4.52
N GLU A 76 -4.30 -0.28 5.55
CA GLU A 76 -4.46 -0.78 6.93
C GLU A 76 -5.86 -0.52 7.50
N ASP A 77 -6.47 0.63 7.19
CA ASP A 77 -7.81 1.00 7.65
C ASP A 77 -8.90 0.06 7.10
N VAL A 78 -8.68 -0.47 5.89
CA VAL A 78 -9.56 -1.45 5.25
C VAL A 78 -9.10 -2.90 5.45
N ALA A 79 -7.87 -3.12 5.93
CA ALA A 79 -7.33 -4.45 6.19
C ALA A 79 -8.00 -5.15 7.37
N ASP A 80 -8.62 -4.39 8.28
CA ASP A 80 -9.37 -4.88 9.45
C ASP A 80 -10.86 -5.14 9.16
N LEU A 81 -11.29 -5.09 7.90
CA LEU A 81 -12.61 -5.57 7.47
C LEU A 81 -12.71 -7.09 7.73
N LYS A 82 -12.97 -7.47 8.98
CA LYS A 82 -13.31 -8.82 9.39
C LYS A 82 -14.76 -9.06 9.03
N PHE A 83 -14.97 -9.93 8.04
CA PHE A 83 -16.27 -10.54 7.80
C PHE A 83 -16.66 -11.31 9.08
N SER A 84 -17.49 -10.71 9.92
CA SER A 84 -18.11 -11.41 11.04
C SER A 84 -19.15 -12.35 10.44
N ASN A 85 -18.91 -13.66 10.55
CA ASN A 85 -19.89 -14.69 10.24
C ASN A 85 -20.64 -15.09 11.51
#